data_AF-A0A151EZ42-F1
#
_entry.id   AF-A0A151EZ42-F1
#
_cell.length_a   1.000
_cell.length_b   1.000
_cell.length_c   1.000
_cell.angle_alpha   90.00
_cell.angle_beta   90.00
_cell.angle_gamma   90.00
#
_symmetry.space_group_name_H-M   'P 1'
#
loop_
_entity.id
_entity.type
_entity.pdbx_description
1 polymer ?
#
loop_
_entity_poly.entity_id
_entity_poly.type
_entity_poly.pdbx_seq_one_letter_code
_entity_poly.pdbx_strand_id
1 'polypeptide(L)'
;MDKKASSPERIAISILLVLIGVNAAWAVTSRYTGPVIGVVFYGIIGFLCWQKSHFQAGIIGGIIGLVIHVLELLSVGEINGAELGFFLVNLVLPIPLIYFSYQASGK
;
A
#
# COMPACT_ATOMS: atom_id res chain seq x y z
N MET A 1 21.46 -1.75 18.12
CA MET A 1 22.34 -1.92 16.95
C MET A 1 21.44 -1.82 15.73
N ASP A 2 21.36 -0.66 15.10
CA ASP A 2 20.47 -0.46 13.95
C ASP A 2 21.02 -1.25 12.77
N LYS A 3 20.39 -2.38 12.44
CA LYS A 3 20.63 -3.07 11.17
C LYS A 3 20.27 -2.09 10.06
N LYS A 4 21.27 -1.68 9.27
CA LYS A 4 21.06 -0.80 8.13
C LYS A 4 20.14 -1.52 7.13
N ALA A 5 18.91 -1.01 6.98
CA ALA A 5 17.92 -1.62 6.10
C ALA A 5 18.46 -1.81 4.68
N SER A 6 18.23 -2.99 4.08
CA SER A 6 18.69 -3.29 2.73
C SER A 6 17.89 -2.52 1.67
N SER A 7 18.42 -2.37 0.46
CA SER A 7 17.76 -1.57 -0.59
C SER A 7 16.29 -2.00 -0.86
N PRO A 8 15.95 -3.31 -0.95
CA PRO A 8 14.57 -3.76 -1.12
C PRO A 8 13.65 -3.36 0.03
N GLU A 9 14.12 -3.45 1.28
CA GLU A 9 13.37 -3.08 2.48
C GLU A 9 13.00 -1.60 2.45
N ARG A 10 13.97 -0.74 2.13
CA ARG A 10 13.76 0.71 2.01
C ARG A 10 12.74 1.04 0.93
N ILE A 11 12.79 0.36 -0.21
CA ILE A 11 11.84 0.57 -1.31
C ILE A 11 10.44 0.12 -0.90
N ALA A 12 10.29 -1.07 -0.30
CA ALA A 12 9.00 -1.56 0.19
C ALA A 12 8.37 -0.60 1.21
N ILE A 13 9.16 -0.13 2.19
CA ILE A 13 8.72 0.86 3.18
C ILE A 13 8.32 2.18 2.50
N SER A 14 9.12 2.65 1.53
CA SER A 14 8.81 3.89 0.81
C SER A 14 7.49 3.78 0.05
N ILE A 15 7.23 2.63 -0.58
CA ILE A 15 5.95 2.37 -1.26
C ILE A 15 4.79 2.38 -0.25
N LEU A 16 4.96 1.75 0.92
CA LEU A 16 3.94 1.79 1.98
C LEU A 16 3.66 3.21 2.45
N LEU A 17 4.70 4.04 2.62
CA LEU A 17 4.52 5.45 2.99
C LEU A 17 3.77 6.23 1.93
N VAL A 18 4.05 6.00 0.65
CA VAL A 18 3.30 6.62 -0.47
C VAL A 18 1.84 6.16 -0.45
N LEU A 19 1.58 4.86 -0.28
CA LEU A 19 0.22 4.32 -0.19
C LEU A 19 -0.55 4.93 0.99
N ILE A 20 0.07 5.03 2.17
CA ILE A 20 -0.52 5.68 3.34
C ILE A 20 -0.83 7.16 3.03
N GLY A 21 0.14 7.89 2.46
CA GLY A 21 -0.02 9.31 2.14
C GLY A 21 -1.13 9.57 1.13
N VAL A 22 -1.22 8.75 0.07
CA VAL A 22 -2.28 8.85 -0.93
C VAL A 22 -3.65 8.52 -0.35
N ASN A 23 -3.75 7.45 0.46
CA ASN A 23 -5.01 7.13 1.13
C ASN A 23 -5.43 8.21 2.14
N ALA A 24 -4.47 8.84 2.83
CA ALA A 24 -4.76 9.93 3.75
C ALA A 24 -5.25 11.17 3.00
N ALA A 25 -4.58 11.55 1.91
CA ALA A 25 -5.04 12.64 1.04
C ALA A 25 -6.45 12.35 0.50
N TRP A 26 -6.67 11.14 -0.01
CA TRP A 26 -7.96 10.76 -0.58
C TRP A 26 -9.07 10.67 0.48
N ALA A 27 -8.77 10.26 1.71
CA ALA A 27 -9.70 10.26 2.83
C ALA A 27 -10.16 11.67 3.22
N VAL A 28 -9.28 12.67 3.11
CA VAL A 28 -9.62 14.07 3.42
C VAL A 28 -10.45 14.71 2.31
N THR A 29 -10.25 14.29 1.05
CA THR A 29 -10.93 14.91 -0.12
C THR A 29 -12.17 14.16 -0.59
N SER A 30 -12.38 12.92 -0.17
CA SER A 30 -13.53 12.10 -0.60
C SER A 30 -14.54 11.85 0.53
N ARG A 31 -15.73 11.40 0.16
CA ARG A 31 -16.77 10.96 1.11
C ARG A 31 -16.72 9.44 1.38
N TYR A 32 -15.79 8.73 0.73
CA TYR A 32 -15.69 7.28 0.84
C TYR A 32 -14.93 6.89 2.10
N THR A 33 -15.37 5.81 2.75
CA THR A 33 -14.67 5.24 3.90
C THR A 33 -13.48 4.35 3.50
N GLY A 34 -13.45 3.89 2.25
CA GLY A 34 -12.37 3.04 1.70
C GLY A 34 -10.96 3.60 1.94
N PRO A 35 -10.68 4.87 1.60
CA PRO A 35 -9.36 5.47 1.85
C PRO A 35 -8.97 5.49 3.34
N VAL A 36 -9.92 5.70 4.26
CA VAL A 36 -9.64 5.64 5.71
C VAL A 36 -9.19 4.23 6.12
N ILE A 37 -9.88 3.20 5.61
CA ILE A 37 -9.50 1.80 5.83
C ILE A 37 -8.10 1.54 5.24
N GLY A 38 -7.82 2.08 4.05
CA GLY A 38 -6.50 2.00 3.41
C GLY A 38 -5.37 2.59 4.25
N VAL A 39 -5.58 3.77 4.87
CA VAL A 39 -4.59 4.38 5.79
C VAL A 39 -4.28 3.45 6.96
N VAL A 40 -5.31 2.92 7.62
CA VAL A 40 -5.11 2.05 8.79
C VAL A 40 -4.44 0.74 8.39
N PHE A 41 -4.92 0.13 7.30
CA PHE A 41 -4.40 -1.14 6.79
C PHE A 41 -2.93 -1.04 6.41
N TYR A 42 -2.56 -0.09 5.53
CA TYR A 42 -1.17 0.10 5.14
C TYR A 42 -0.31 0.65 6.28
N GLY A 43 -0.88 1.40 7.22
CA GLY A 43 -0.22 1.84 8.44
C GLY A 43 0.22 0.68 9.33
N ILE A 44 -0.66 -0.30 9.56
CA ILE A 44 -0.33 -1.52 10.32
C ILE A 44 0.76 -2.32 9.60
N ILE A 45 0.64 -2.51 8.28
CA ILE A 45 1.65 -3.23 7.49
C ILE A 45 3.00 -2.49 7.52
N GLY A 46 2.97 -1.16 7.37
CA GLY A 46 4.15 -0.30 7.47
C GLY A 46 4.84 -0.43 8.82
N PHE A 47 4.07 -0.44 9.90
CA PHE A 47 4.58 -0.68 11.25
C PHE A 47 5.24 -2.06 11.38
N LEU A 48 4.60 -3.13 10.88
CA LEU A 48 5.15 -4.48 10.93
C LEU A 48 6.44 -4.61 10.10
N CYS A 49 6.50 -3.99 8.92
CA CYS A 49 7.69 -3.99 8.07
C CYS A 49 8.83 -3.17 8.72
N TRP A 50 8.52 -2.01 9.30
CA TRP A 50 9.51 -1.11 9.89
C TRP A 50 10.07 -1.62 11.23
N GLN A 51 9.19 -2.00 12.17
CA GLN A 51 9.59 -2.35 13.54
C GLN A 51 9.96 -3.82 13.72
N LYS A 52 9.33 -4.72 12.96
CA LYS A 52 9.49 -6.17 13.14
C LYS A 52 10.21 -6.82 11.97
N SER A 53 10.50 -6.08 10.88
CA SER A 53 11.06 -6.63 9.65
C SER A 53 10.23 -7.78 9.06
N HIS A 54 8.92 -7.79 9.31
CA HIS A 54 7.99 -8.81 8.81
C HIS A 54 7.49 -8.46 7.41
N PHE A 55 8.36 -8.56 6.40
CA PHE A 55 8.02 -8.18 5.03
C PHE A 55 7.00 -9.11 4.37
N GLN A 56 6.72 -10.28 4.94
CA GLN A 56 5.60 -11.13 4.52
C GLN A 56 4.25 -10.39 4.66
N ALA A 57 4.13 -9.46 5.63
CA ALA A 57 2.96 -8.60 5.75
C ALA A 57 2.80 -7.66 4.55
N GLY A 58 3.90 -7.18 3.97
CA GLY A 58 3.89 -6.36 2.75
C GLY A 58 3.40 -7.15 1.52
N ILE A 59 3.75 -8.43 1.43
CA ILE A 59 3.26 -9.34 0.37
C ILE A 59 1.75 -9.55 0.51
N ILE A 60 1.31 -10.01 1.69
CA ILE A 60 -0.11 -10.28 1.96
C ILE A 60 -0.94 -9.02 1.79
N GLY A 61 -0.46 -7.90 2.33
CA GLY A 61 -1.09 -6.60 2.24
C GLY A 61 -1.20 -6.08 0.81
N GLY A 62 -0.13 -6.22 0.03
CA GLY A 62 -0.13 -5.86 -1.38
C GLY A 62 -1.14 -6.69 -2.19
N ILE A 63 -1.21 -8.01 -1.97
CA ILE A 63 -2.17 -8.88 -2.65
C ILE A 63 -3.61 -8.49 -2.29
N ILE A 64 -3.91 -8.32 -0.99
CA ILE A 64 -5.25 -7.95 -0.53
C ILE A 64 -5.66 -6.59 -1.11
N GLY A 65 -4.78 -5.59 -1.03
CA GLY A 65 -5.05 -4.26 -1.58
C GLY A 65 -5.29 -4.28 -3.09
N LEU A 66 -4.46 -5.00 -3.83
CA LEU A 66 -4.63 -5.18 -5.27
C LEU A 66 -5.97 -5.81 -5.62
N VAL A 67 -6.34 -6.89 -4.92
CA VAL A 67 -7.62 -7.59 -5.15
C VAL A 67 -8.80 -6.66 -4.86
N ILE A 68 -8.78 -5.94 -3.73
CA ILE A 68 -9.84 -4.99 -3.37
C ILE A 68 -10.01 -3.94 -4.45
N HIS A 69 -8.93 -3.29 -4.89
CA HIS A 69 -9.02 -2.24 -5.90
C HIS A 69 -9.39 -2.79 -7.29
N VAL A 70 -8.99 -4.01 -7.66
CA VAL A 70 -9.50 -4.65 -8.88
C VAL A 70 -11.00 -4.89 -8.78
N LEU A 71 -11.51 -5.37 -7.64
CA LEU A 71 -12.94 -5.58 -7.44
C LEU A 71 -13.71 -4.25 -7.45
N GLU A 72 -13.17 -3.20 -6.86
CA GLU A 72 -13.72 -1.84 -6.95
C GLU A 72 -13.76 -1.35 -8.40
N LEU A 73 -12.70 -1.56 -9.20
CA LEU A 73 -12.70 -1.19 -10.63
C LEU A 73 -13.80 -1.90 -11.42
N LEU A 74 -14.10 -3.15 -11.07
CA LEU A 74 -15.11 -3.95 -11.73
C LEU A 74 -16.54 -3.65 -11.26
N SER A 75 -16.70 -3.06 -10.07
CA SER A 75 -18.01 -2.87 -9.42
C SER A 75 -18.46 -1.41 -9.36
N VAL A 76 -17.51 -0.48 -9.29
CA VAL A 76 -17.75 0.96 -9.24
C VAL A 76 -17.63 1.49 -10.68
N GLY A 77 -18.60 2.30 -11.11
CA GLY A 77 -18.62 2.94 -12.42
C GLY A 77 -17.52 4.01 -12.58
N GLU A 78 -17.80 5.08 -13.35
CA GLU A 78 -16.78 6.09 -13.69
C GLU A 78 -16.13 6.74 -12.45
N ILE A 79 -14.85 6.43 -12.24
CA ILE A 79 -13.95 7.15 -11.33
C ILE A 79 -13.36 8.33 -12.10
N ASN A 80 -13.70 9.55 -11.72
CA ASN A 80 -13.35 10.76 -12.47
C ASN A 80 -12.47 11.73 -11.67
N GLY A 81 -11.73 12.58 -12.38
CA GLY A 81 -10.93 13.65 -11.78
C GLY A 81 -9.76 13.16 -10.92
N ALA A 82 -9.55 13.79 -9.75
CA ALA A 82 -8.45 13.47 -8.85
C ALA A 82 -8.57 12.07 -8.22
N GLU A 83 -9.80 11.56 -8.09
CA GLU A 83 -10.06 10.21 -7.54
C GLU A 83 -9.46 9.12 -8.41
N LEU A 84 -9.43 9.31 -9.73
CA LEU A 84 -8.80 8.37 -10.66
C LEU A 84 -7.30 8.24 -10.37
N GLY A 85 -6.63 9.37 -10.08
CA GLY A 85 -5.22 9.37 -9.74
C GLY A 85 -4.94 8.57 -8.46
N PHE A 86 -5.69 8.84 -7.40
CA PHE A 86 -5.54 8.12 -6.13
C PHE A 86 -5.87 6.63 -6.26
N PHE A 87 -6.89 6.31 -7.05
CA PHE A 87 -7.25 4.94 -7.35
C PHE A 87 -6.15 4.20 -8.11
N LEU A 88 -5.59 4.80 -9.17
CA LEU A 88 -4.52 4.19 -9.95
C LEU A 88 -3.26 3.93 -9.11
N VAL A 89 -2.91 4.84 -8.21
CA VAL A 89 -1.79 4.62 -7.29
C VAL A 89 -2.04 3.39 -6.41
N ASN A 90 -3.24 3.29 -5.85
CA ASN A 90 -3.67 2.17 -5.02
C ASN A 90 -3.81 0.85 -5.79
N LEU A 91 -4.06 0.90 -7.10
CA LEU A 91 -4.11 -0.28 -7.96
C LEU A 91 -2.71 -0.74 -8.39
N VAL A 92 -1.81 0.19 -8.73
CA VAL A 92 -0.52 -0.14 -9.35
C VAL A 92 0.57 -0.38 -8.31
N LEU A 93 0.71 0.45 -7.27
CA LEU A 93 1.79 0.35 -6.29
C LEU A 93 1.82 -0.93 -5.44
N PRO A 94 0.71 -1.65 -5.21
CA PRO A 94 0.79 -2.96 -4.59
C PRO A 94 1.65 -3.97 -5.35
N ILE A 95 1.74 -3.87 -6.68
CA ILE A 95 2.55 -4.79 -7.51
C ILE A 95 4.06 -4.69 -7.14
N PRO A 96 4.71 -3.50 -7.24
CA PRO A 96 6.09 -3.38 -6.80
C PRO A 96 6.23 -3.60 -5.29
N LEU A 97 5.24 -3.28 -4.46
CA LEU A 97 5.26 -3.59 -3.03
C LEU A 97 5.42 -5.10 -2.79
N ILE A 98 4.63 -5.94 -3.49
CA ILE A 98 4.73 -7.40 -3.40
C ILE A 98 6.14 -7.86 -3.78
N TYR A 99 6.65 -7.38 -4.92
CA TYR A 99 7.98 -7.75 -5.41
C TYR A 99 9.10 -7.40 -4.41
N PHE A 100 9.16 -6.15 -3.97
CA PHE A 100 10.22 -5.70 -3.04
C PHE A 100 10.07 -6.32 -1.65
N SER A 101 8.84 -6.57 -1.19
CA SER A 101 8.58 -7.27 0.06
C SER A 101 9.02 -8.74 -0.01
N TYR A 102 8.82 -9.41 -1.15
CA TYR A 102 9.33 -10.76 -1.38
C TYR A 102 10.86 -10.79 -1.36
N GLN A 103 11.51 -9.88 -2.09
CA GLN A 103 12.98 -9.75 -2.10
C GLN A 103 13.56 -9.41 -0.71
N ALA A 104 12.81 -8.68 0.12
CA ALA A 104 13.18 -8.38 1.50
C ALA A 104 12.95 -9.55 2.46
N SER A 105 11.99 -10.44 2.17
CA SER A 105 11.65 -11.60 3.02
C SER A 105 12.58 -12.79 2.84
N GLY A 106 13.29 -12.88 1.70
CA GLY A 106 14.22 -13.97 1.38
C GLY A 106 15.64 -13.81 1.95
N LYS A 107 15.84 -12.87 2.88
CA LYS A 107 17.10 -12.60 3.58
C LYS A 107 16.94 -12.84 5.07
#